data_AF-A0A9D8LHH0-F1
#
_entry.id   AF-A0A9D8LHH0-F1
#
_cell.length_a   1.000
_cell.length_b   1.000
_cell.length_c   1.000
_cell.angle_alpha   90.00
_cell.angle_beta   90.00
_cell.angle_gamma   90.00
#
_symmetry.space_group_name_H-M   'P 1'
#
loop_
_entity.id
_entity.type
_entity.pdbx_description
1 polymer ?
#
loop_
_entity_poly.entity_id
_entity_poly.type
_entity_poly.pdbx_seq_one_letter_code
_entity_poly.pdbx_strand_id
1 'polypeptide(L)'
;VNNYRDRETDARAGKYTLAVLAGRRGAQAVYVLEMLAPFALLPALALLSGQGAKLLLPLLLLPAVWRQIGRFRREAPGPVFNELLALTAKLQFLFGVLLALALAV
;
A
#
# COMPACT_ATOMS: atom_id res chain seq x y z
N VAL A 1 1.84 -2.38 -7.65
CA VAL A 1 2.48 -1.20 -8.32
C VAL A 1 3.02 -1.56 -9.70
N ASN A 2 3.90 -2.57 -9.81
CA ASN A 2 4.43 -3.10 -11.08
C ASN A 2 3.35 -3.47 -12.12
N ASN A 3 2.33 -4.28 -11.80
CA ASN A 3 1.30 -4.65 -12.76
C ASN A 3 0.50 -3.44 -13.26
N TYR A 4 0.36 -2.40 -12.44
CA TYR A 4 -0.27 -1.15 -12.88
C TYR A 4 0.59 -0.41 -13.90
N ARG A 5 1.90 -0.34 -13.66
CA ARG A 5 2.88 0.25 -14.59
C ARG A 5 2.88 -0.49 -15.93
N ASP A 6 2.88 -1.81 -15.88
CA ASP A 6 3.05 -2.70 -17.05
C ASP A 6 1.72 -3.13 -17.70
N ARG A 7 0.60 -2.53 -17.29
CA ARG A 7 -0.74 -2.99 -17.66
C ARG A 7 -0.94 -3.12 -19.18
N GLU A 8 -0.50 -2.12 -19.94
CA GLU A 8 -0.72 -2.09 -21.39
C GLU A 8 0.13 -3.12 -22.13
N THR A 9 1.40 -3.27 -21.74
CA THR A 9 2.31 -4.26 -22.31
C THR A 9 1.87 -5.67 -21.93
N ASP A 10 1.46 -5.90 -20.69
CA ASP A 10 0.91 -7.17 -20.23
C ASP A 10 -0.39 -7.54 -20.97
N ALA A 11 -1.29 -6.58 -21.21
CA ALA A 11 -2.51 -6.82 -21.97
C ALA A 11 -2.24 -7.20 -23.43
N ARG A 12 -1.32 -6.48 -24.11
CA ARG A 12 -0.92 -6.81 -25.50
C ARG A 12 -0.25 -8.17 -25.59
N ALA A 13 0.45 -8.59 -24.55
CA ALA A 13 1.08 -9.91 -24.44
C ALA A 13 0.10 -11.03 -24.05
N GLY A 14 -1.20 -10.74 -23.91
CA GLY A 14 -2.22 -11.73 -23.54
C GLY A 14 -2.14 -12.21 -22.07
N LYS A 15 -1.48 -11.45 -21.19
CA LYS A 15 -1.40 -11.81 -19.77
C LYS A 15 -2.64 -11.37 -19.00
N TYR A 16 -3.06 -12.20 -18.05
CA TYR A 16 -4.21 -11.95 -17.17
C TYR A 16 -3.77 -11.47 -15.78
N THR A 17 -3.03 -10.36 -15.71
CA THR A 17 -2.66 -9.77 -14.41
C THR A 17 -3.85 -9.05 -13.78
N LEU A 18 -3.83 -8.87 -12.45
CA LEU A 18 -4.90 -8.17 -11.74
C LEU A 18 -5.14 -6.77 -12.33
N ALA A 19 -4.09 -6.05 -12.71
CA ALA A 19 -4.24 -4.72 -13.31
C ALA A 19 -4.87 -4.76 -14.71
N VAL A 20 -4.62 -5.82 -15.49
CA VAL A 20 -5.29 -6.03 -16.79
C VAL A 20 -6.78 -6.27 -16.56
N LEU A 21 -7.13 -7.19 -15.65
CA LEU A 21 -8.51 -7.59 -15.36
C LEU A 21 -9.34 -6.49 -14.68
N ALA A 22 -8.78 -5.83 -13.67
CA ALA A 22 -9.48 -4.79 -12.90
C ALA A 22 -9.51 -3.42 -13.62
N GLY A 23 -8.73 -3.27 -14.70
CA GLY A 23 -8.54 -2.00 -15.38
C GLY A 23 -7.84 -0.95 -14.51
N ARG A 24 -7.69 0.27 -15.06
CA ARG A 24 -6.89 1.33 -14.42
C ARG A 24 -7.52 1.82 -13.10
N ARG A 25 -8.84 2.02 -13.06
CA ARG A 25 -9.54 2.48 -11.84
C ARG A 25 -9.57 1.40 -10.76
N GLY A 26 -9.86 0.15 -11.14
CA GLY A 26 -9.87 -0.97 -10.20
C GLY A 26 -8.49 -1.21 -9.59
N ALA A 27 -7.43 -1.21 -10.41
CA ALA A 27 -6.07 -1.37 -9.92
C ALA A 27 -5.63 -0.21 -9.00
N GLN A 28 -6.07 1.04 -9.25
CA GLN A 28 -5.88 2.14 -8.30
C GLN A 28 -6.64 1.93 -6.99
N ALA A 29 -7.87 1.41 -7.04
CA ALA A 29 -8.65 1.11 -5.84
C ALA A 29 -7.99 0.03 -4.99
N VAL A 30 -7.52 -1.06 -5.62
CA VAL A 30 -6.75 -2.13 -4.95
C VAL A 30 -5.51 -1.56 -4.28
N TYR A 31 -4.73 -0.73 -4.98
CA TYR A 31 -3.56 -0.11 -4.37
C TYR A 31 -3.90 0.76 -3.14
N VAL A 32 -4.98 1.55 -3.20
CA VAL A 32 -5.42 2.34 -2.04
C VAL A 32 -5.85 1.44 -0.90
N LEU A 33 -6.59 0.37 -1.20
CA LEU A 33 -7.04 -0.59 -0.19
C LEU A 33 -5.84 -1.25 0.49
N GLU A 34 -4.86 -1.76 -0.26
CA GLU A 34 -3.65 -2.38 0.28
C GLU A 34 -2.82 -1.42 1.15
N MET A 35 -2.79 -0.13 0.79
CA MET A 35 -2.07 0.88 1.55
C MET A 35 -2.79 1.32 2.82
N LEU A 36 -4.13 1.30 2.87
CA LEU A 36 -4.91 1.83 4.00
C LEU A 36 -5.52 0.76 4.92
N ALA A 37 -5.81 -0.44 4.39
CA ALA A 37 -6.42 -1.52 5.17
C ALA A 37 -5.62 -1.88 6.44
N PRO A 38 -4.28 -1.96 6.42
CA PRO A 38 -3.52 -2.25 7.64
C PRO A 38 -3.78 -1.23 8.76
N PHE A 39 -3.93 0.05 8.42
CA PHE A 39 -4.21 1.11 9.39
C PHE A 39 -5.64 1.00 9.96
N ALA A 40 -6.62 0.68 9.11
CA ALA A 40 -8.00 0.47 9.53
C ALA A 40 -8.18 -0.73 10.46
N LEU A 41 -7.29 -1.72 10.39
CA LEU A 41 -7.31 -2.92 11.23
C LEU A 41 -6.63 -2.72 12.60
N LEU A 42 -5.82 -1.66 12.79
CA LEU A 42 -5.11 -1.42 14.05
C LEU A 42 -6.02 -1.30 15.28
N PRO A 43 -7.17 -0.60 15.25
CA PRO A 43 -8.06 -0.53 16.41
C PRO A 43 -8.63 -1.90 16.79
N ALA A 44 -9.02 -2.71 15.81
CA ALA A 44 -9.49 -4.07 16.06
C ALA A 44 -8.38 -4.93 16.67
N LEU A 45 -7.15 -4.83 16.15
CA LEU A 45 -5.99 -5.52 16.71
C LEU A 45 -5.68 -5.06 18.14
N ALA A 46 -5.78 -3.76 18.42
CA ALA A 46 -5.59 -3.19 19.76
C ALA A 46 -6.60 -3.73 20.78
N LEU A 47 -7.87 -3.82 20.40
CA LEU A 47 -8.93 -4.37 21.23
C LEU A 47 -8.78 -5.87 21.46
N LEU A 48 -8.54 -6.65 20.39
CA LEU A 48 -8.48 -8.11 20.45
C LEU A 48 -7.22 -8.65 21.14
N SER A 49 -6.11 -7.92 21.09
CA SER A 49 -4.85 -8.33 21.74
C SER A 49 -4.72 -7.86 23.18
N GLY A 50 -5.57 -6.94 23.65
CA GLY A 50 -5.43 -6.32 24.97
C GLY A 50 -4.20 -5.41 25.13
N GLN A 51 -3.45 -5.17 24.06
CA GLN A 51 -2.20 -4.38 24.08
C GLN A 51 -2.45 -2.87 24.10
N GLY A 52 -3.69 -2.42 23.89
CA GLY A 52 -4.09 -1.02 24.03
C GLY A 52 -3.51 -0.10 22.95
N ALA A 53 -3.42 1.19 23.28
CA ALA A 53 -3.15 2.26 22.30
C ALA A 53 -1.76 2.21 21.65
N LYS A 54 -0.78 1.49 22.22
CA LYS A 54 0.57 1.38 21.62
C LYS A 54 0.55 0.77 20.21
N LEU A 55 -0.42 -0.10 19.91
CA LEU A 55 -0.60 -0.66 18.57
C LEU A 55 -1.06 0.35 17.53
N LEU A 56 -1.41 1.58 17.94
CA LEU A 56 -1.69 2.68 17.03
C LEU A 56 -0.41 3.42 16.58
N LEU A 57 0.77 3.07 17.08
CA LEU A 57 2.05 3.68 16.70
C LEU A 57 2.28 3.74 15.16
N PRO A 58 1.92 2.71 14.36
CA PRO A 58 2.09 2.79 12.91
C PRO A 58 1.28 3.93 12.25
N LEU A 59 0.24 4.48 12.89
CA LEU A 59 -0.53 5.63 12.37
C LEU A 59 0.36 6.85 12.06
N LEU A 60 1.55 6.96 12.67
CA LEU A 60 2.54 7.99 12.35
C LEU A 60 2.96 8.01 10.87
N LEU A 61 2.84 6.89 10.16
CA LEU A 61 3.15 6.78 8.73
C LEU A 61 2.01 7.25 7.82
N LEU A 62 0.81 7.48 8.34
CA LEU A 62 -0.39 7.76 7.55
C LEU A 62 -0.23 8.97 6.62
N PRO A 63 0.39 10.11 7.03
CA PRO A 63 0.61 11.25 6.12
C PRO A 63 1.55 10.91 4.95
N ALA A 64 2.55 10.04 5.16
CA ALA A 64 3.44 9.61 4.09
C ALA A 64 2.73 8.65 3.12
N VAL A 65 1.93 7.71 3.65
CA VAL A 65 1.08 6.82 2.86
C VAL A 65 0.07 7.60 2.02
N TRP A 66 -0.58 8.62 2.60
CA TRP A 66 -1.54 9.45 1.89
C TRP A 66 -0.90 10.19 0.70
N ARG A 67 0.28 10.78 0.90
CA ARG A 67 1.05 11.41 -0.18
C ARG A 67 1.42 10.40 -1.27
N GLN A 68 1.85 9.20 -0.89
CA GLN A 68 2.21 8.13 -1.82
C GLN A 68 1.01 7.67 -2.66
N ILE A 69 -0.17 7.52 -2.06
CA ILE A 69 -1.43 7.24 -2.78
C ILE A 69 -1.73 8.35 -3.79
N GLY A 70 -1.59 9.60 -3.36
CA GLY A 70 -1.79 10.76 -4.22
C GLY A 70 -0.85 10.79 -5.43
N ARG A 71 0.43 10.41 -5.26
CA ARG A 71 1.38 10.27 -6.36
C ARG A 71 0.97 9.14 -7.30
N PHE A 72 0.73 7.94 -6.75
CA PHE A 72 0.33 6.76 -7.56
C PHE A 72 -0.89 7.02 -8.45
N ARG A 73 -1.86 7.81 -7.98
CA ARG A 73 -3.06 8.15 -8.76
C ARG A 73 -2.83 9.17 -9.87
N ARG A 74 -1.89 10.11 -9.68
CA ARG A 74 -1.67 11.25 -10.57
C ARG A 74 -0.59 11.00 -11.61
N GLU A 75 0.46 10.27 -11.23
CA GLU A 75 1.59 9.98 -12.11
C GLU A 75 1.19 9.08 -13.29
N ALA A 76 1.78 9.34 -14.45
CA ALA A 76 1.62 8.48 -15.61
C ALA A 76 2.43 7.17 -15.42
N PRO A 77 1.88 6.00 -15.80
CA PRO A 77 2.63 4.75 -15.84
C PRO A 77 3.96 4.91 -16.60
N GLY A 78 5.07 4.50 -15.98
CA GLY A 78 6.40 4.67 -16.55
C GLY A 78 7.51 4.49 -15.52
N PRO A 79 8.75 4.96 -15.79
CA PRO A 79 9.90 4.78 -14.92
C PRO A 79 9.72 5.30 -13.48
N VAL A 80 8.93 6.36 -13.29
CA VAL A 80 8.58 6.90 -11.96
C VAL A 80 7.94 5.85 -11.04
N PHE A 81 7.26 4.85 -11.59
CA PHE A 81 6.67 3.76 -10.81
C PHE A 81 7.70 2.84 -10.16
N ASN A 82 8.97 2.87 -10.57
CA ASN A 82 10.06 2.19 -9.86
C ASN A 82 10.35 2.86 -8.52
N GLU A 83 10.41 4.20 -8.51
CA GLU A 83 10.54 4.98 -7.29
C GLU A 83 9.33 4.77 -6.39
N LEU A 84 8.12 4.83 -6.96
CA LEU A 84 6.89 4.56 -6.20
C LEU A 84 6.90 3.14 -5.62
N LEU A 85 7.33 2.13 -6.38
CA LEU A 85 7.44 0.76 -5.88
C LEU A 85 8.40 0.66 -4.69
N ALA A 86 9.59 1.26 -4.80
CA ALA A 86 10.56 1.27 -3.71
C ALA A 86 10.04 2.00 -2.47
N LEU A 87 9.36 3.13 -2.65
CA LEU A 87 8.77 3.88 -1.55
C LEU A 87 7.59 3.14 -0.90
N THR A 88 6.76 2.44 -1.69
CA THR A 88 5.72 1.54 -1.17
C THR A 88 6.33 0.46 -0.28
N ALA A 89 7.36 -0.23 -0.77
CA ALA A 89 8.05 -1.25 0.01
C ALA A 89 8.66 -0.68 1.31
N LYS A 90 9.29 0.50 1.24
CA LYS A 90 9.83 1.20 2.42
C LYS A 90 8.74 1.53 3.44
N LEU A 91 7.59 2.05 3.01
CA LEU A 91 6.48 2.38 3.91
C LEU A 91 5.89 1.12 4.56
N GLN A 92 5.72 0.05 3.80
CA GLN A 92 5.25 -1.25 4.31
C GLN A 92 6.24 -1.86 5.32
N PHE A 93 7.54 -1.78 5.03
CA PHE A 93 8.59 -2.23 5.94
C PHE A 93 8.57 -1.42 7.25
N LEU A 94 8.53 -0.10 7.17
CA LEU A 94 8.45 0.77 8.35
C LEU A 94 7.18 0.51 9.16
N PHE A 95 6.05 0.27 8.50
CA PHE A 95 4.81 -0.13 9.18
C PHE A 95 5.01 -1.42 9.98
N GLY A 96 5.60 -2.45 9.35
CA GLY A 96 5.91 -3.72 10.01
C GLY A 96 6.85 -3.55 11.20
N VAL A 97 7.90 -2.74 11.08
CA VAL A 97 8.83 -2.43 12.18
C VAL A 97 8.11 -1.74 13.34
N LEU A 98 7.33 -0.69 13.08
CA LEU A 98 6.59 0.01 14.14
C LEU A 98 5.58 -0.89 14.83
N LEU A 99 4.88 -1.74 14.07
CA LEU A 99 3.94 -2.71 14.61
C LEU A 99 4.63 -3.76 15.47
N ALA A 100 5.77 -4.30 15.01
CA ALA A 100 6.54 -5.28 15.76
C ALA A 100 7.08 -4.70 17.07
N LEU A 101 7.59 -3.46 17.05
CA LEU A 101 8.04 -2.76 18.26
C LEU A 101 6.88 -2.54 19.24
N ALA A 102 5.71 -2.13 18.75
CA ALA A 102 4.53 -1.94 19.59
C ALA A 102 3.96 -3.24 20.18
N LEU A 103 4.25 -4.39 19.57
CA LEU A 103 3.90 -5.71 20.12
C LEU A 103 4.94 -6.23 21.13
N ALA A 104 6.21 -5.87 20.95
CA ALA A 104 7.32 -6.38 21.76
C ALA A 104 7.50 -5.64 23.10
N VAL A 105 7.07 -4.38 23.17
CA VAL A 105 7.05 -3.52 24.37
C VAL A 105 5.62 -3.40 24.84
#